data_AF-A0A661S8I0-F1
#
_entry.id   AF-A0A661S8I0-F1
#
_cell.length_a   1.000
_cell.length_b   1.000
_cell.length_c   1.000
_cell.angle_alpha   90.00
_cell.angle_beta   90.00
_cell.angle_gamma   90.00
#
_symmetry.space_group_name_H-M   'P 1'
#
loop_
_entity.id
_entity.type
_entity.pdbx_description
1 polymer ?
#
loop_
_entity_poly.entity_id
_entity_poly.type
_entity_poly.pdbx_seq_one_letter_code
_entity_poly.pdbx_strand_id
1 'polypeptide(L)'
;MAEMAIPAVRLKKRTKKEVALVLVIDDIPECTPGDPITLSIRVKNEGTVSTNVSLTCRLAGRLISEEILVLPGGTSHQWPVLFTADPKATQVTVSAEYTVPGKKKKTEKRQAVIPIKETGARIEIDTSALDDFEDM
;
A
#
# COMPACT_ATOMS: atom_id res chain seq x y z
N MET A 1 45.75 31.91 -4.08
CA MET A 1 44.92 31.58 -5.26
C MET A 1 44.13 30.33 -4.94
N ALA A 2 42.80 30.47 -4.96
CA ALA A 2 41.74 29.46 -5.05
C ALA A 2 41.69 28.31 -4.02
N GLU A 3 40.88 28.56 -3.00
CA GLU A 3 40.08 27.55 -2.28
C GLU A 3 39.30 26.68 -3.28
N MET A 4 39.47 25.35 -3.22
CA MET A 4 38.49 24.42 -3.77
C MET A 4 37.83 23.71 -2.59
N ALA A 5 36.84 24.42 -2.05
CA ALA A 5 35.82 23.86 -1.18
C ALA A 5 35.15 22.69 -1.91
N ILE A 6 35.30 21.48 -1.37
CA ILE A 6 34.44 20.36 -1.77
C ILE A 6 33.04 20.76 -1.31
N PRO A 7 32.06 20.97 -2.22
CA PRO A 7 30.73 21.36 -1.79
C PRO A 7 30.15 20.20 -1.00
N ALA A 8 29.92 20.45 0.29
CA ALA A 8 29.19 19.54 1.16
C ALA A 8 27.88 19.19 0.48
N VAL A 9 27.79 17.97 -0.05
CA VAL A 9 26.55 17.41 -0.57
C VAL A 9 25.66 17.27 0.65
N ARG A 10 24.81 18.28 0.85
CA ARG A 10 23.69 18.24 1.79
C ARG A 10 22.82 17.07 1.35
N LEU A 11 23.09 15.86 1.84
CA LEU A 11 22.09 14.82 1.89
C LEU A 11 20.96 15.42 2.70
N LYS A 12 19.93 15.91 1.99
CA LYS A 12 18.62 16.23 2.55
C LYS A 12 18.32 15.08 3.50
N LYS A 13 18.29 15.36 4.81
CA LYS A 13 17.82 14.43 5.81
C LYS A 13 16.48 13.94 5.26
N ARG A 14 16.45 12.73 4.69
CA ARG A 14 15.18 12.09 4.34
C ARG A 14 14.47 12.06 5.68
N THR A 15 13.47 12.90 5.85
CA THR A 15 12.57 12.89 6.98
C THR A 15 12.17 11.42 7.13
N LYS A 16 12.71 10.74 8.14
CA LYS A 16 12.34 9.34 8.40
C LYS A 16 10.85 9.40 8.71
N LYS A 17 10.01 9.04 7.74
CA LYS A 17 8.58 8.87 7.99
C LYS A 17 8.48 7.79 9.07
N GLU A 18 7.90 8.14 10.21
CA GLU A 18 7.77 7.22 11.35
C GLU A 18 7.03 5.95 10.92
N VAL A 19 6.03 6.12 10.06
CA VAL A 19 5.34 5.07 9.29
C VAL A 19 5.23 5.49 7.84
N ALA A 20 5.57 4.58 6.92
CA ALA A 20 5.34 4.76 5.49
C ALA A 20 4.88 3.43 4.93
N LEU A 21 3.57 3.30 4.67
CA LEU A 21 3.02 2.06 4.16
C LEU A 21 2.80 2.15 2.65
N VAL A 22 3.39 1.18 1.96
CA VAL A 22 3.24 0.99 0.53
C VAL A 22 2.45 -0.29 0.32
N LEU A 23 1.29 -0.14 -0.32
CA LEU A 23 0.49 -1.26 -0.80
C LEU A 23 0.90 -1.55 -2.24
N VAL A 24 1.42 -2.75 -2.49
CA VAL A 24 1.83 -3.22 -3.81
C VAL A 24 0.96 -4.43 -4.15
N ILE A 25 0.41 -4.46 -5.36
CA ILE A 25 -0.28 -5.65 -5.87
C ILE A 25 0.67 -6.27 -6.89
N ASP A 26 1.22 -7.43 -6.55
CA ASP A 26 2.33 -8.05 -7.29
C ASP A 26 1.84 -8.65 -8.63
N ASP A 27 0.68 -9.31 -8.58
CA ASP A 27 0.04 -9.92 -9.73
C ASP A 27 -1.47 -9.75 -9.69
N ILE A 28 -2.06 -9.38 -10.83
CA ILE A 28 -3.50 -9.37 -11.05
C ILE A 28 -3.75 -10.47 -12.08
N PRO A 29 -4.08 -11.68 -11.62
CA PRO A 29 -4.32 -12.80 -12.51
C PRO A 29 -5.55 -12.53 -13.37
N GLU A 30 -5.53 -13.09 -14.58
CA GLU A 30 -6.68 -13.16 -15.46
C GLU A 30 -7.86 -13.83 -14.75
N CYS A 31 -8.96 -13.09 -14.61
CA CYS A 31 -10.10 -13.53 -13.84
C CYS A 31 -11.17 -14.10 -14.77
N THR A 32 -11.34 -15.42 -14.74
CA THR A 32 -12.47 -16.09 -15.39
C THR A 32 -13.60 -16.29 -14.38
N PRO A 33 -14.86 -15.93 -14.71
CA PRO A 33 -15.96 -16.10 -13.78
C PRO A 33 -16.13 -17.56 -13.37
N GLY A 34 -16.15 -17.81 -12.05
CA GLY A 34 -16.27 -19.15 -11.47
C GLY A 34 -14.94 -19.81 -11.09
N ASP A 35 -13.80 -19.29 -11.54
CA ASP A 35 -12.48 -19.80 -11.15
C ASP A 35 -11.98 -19.20 -9.83
N PRO A 36 -11.24 -19.97 -9.02
CA PRO A 36 -10.55 -19.46 -7.84
C PRO A 36 -9.35 -18.61 -8.26
N ILE A 37 -9.38 -17.35 -7.86
CA ILE A 37 -8.35 -16.35 -8.11
C ILE A 37 -7.55 -16.10 -6.84
N THR A 38 -6.23 -16.00 -6.99
CA THR A 38 -5.30 -15.65 -5.90
C THR A 38 -4.66 -14.30 -6.18
N LEU A 39 -5.08 -13.25 -5.45
CA LEU A 39 -4.43 -11.94 -5.51
C LEU A 39 -3.27 -11.87 -4.53
N SER A 40 -2.07 -11.59 -5.04
CA SER A 40 -0.87 -11.41 -4.22
C SER A 40 -0.68 -9.94 -3.85
N ILE A 41 -1.08 -9.58 -2.63
CA ILE A 41 -0.94 -8.22 -2.12
C ILE A 41 0.30 -8.17 -1.22
N ARG A 42 1.22 -7.25 -1.48
CA ARG A 42 2.39 -7.01 -0.63
C ARG A 42 2.27 -5.66 0.02
N VAL A 43 2.33 -5.64 1.34
CA VAL A 43 2.31 -4.43 2.14
C VAL A 43 3.71 -4.22 2.70
N LYS A 44 4.30 -3.05 2.44
CA LYS A 44 5.65 -2.71 2.92
C LYS A 44 5.57 -1.52 3.85
N ASN A 45 6.06 -1.67 5.07
CA ASN A 45 6.29 -0.55 5.98
C ASN A 45 7.72 -0.05 5.76
N GLU A 46 7.88 0.97 4.94
CA GLU A 46 9.13 1.71 4.74
C GLU A 46 9.46 2.67 5.90
N GLY A 47 8.56 2.78 6.88
CA GLY A 47 8.79 3.53 8.11
C GLY A 47 9.72 2.80 9.08
N THR A 48 9.99 3.43 10.22
CA THR A 48 10.87 2.86 11.26
C THR A 48 10.10 2.30 12.46
N VAL A 49 8.81 2.60 12.58
CA VAL A 49 7.98 2.17 13.71
C VAL A 49 7.02 1.06 13.28
N SER A 50 6.82 0.08 14.17
CA SER A 50 5.78 -0.93 14.00
C SER A 50 4.39 -0.32 14.03
N THR A 51 3.55 -0.67 13.06
CA THR A 51 2.18 -0.15 12.95
C THR A 51 1.19 -1.28 12.80
N ASN A 52 -0.03 -1.08 13.31
CA ASN A 52 -1.14 -2.00 13.06
C ASN A 52 -1.74 -1.66 11.69
N VAL A 53 -1.76 -2.65 10.81
CA VAL A 53 -2.33 -2.57 9.47
C VAL A 53 -3.53 -3.50 9.39
N SER A 54 -4.67 -2.94 9.04
CA SER A 54 -5.91 -3.64 8.75
C SER A 54 -6.14 -3.64 7.24
N LEU A 55 -5.93 -4.79 6.62
CA LEU A 55 -6.15 -5.05 5.22
C LEU A 55 -7.56 -5.60 5.03
N THR A 56 -8.28 -5.07 4.05
CA THR A 56 -9.63 -5.51 3.69
C THR A 56 -9.72 -5.65 2.19
N CYS A 57 -10.23 -6.76 1.71
CA CYS A 57 -10.42 -7.04 0.30
C CYS A 57 -11.92 -7.19 0.03
N ARG A 58 -12.44 -6.37 -0.88
CA ARG A 58 -13.84 -6.37 -1.27
C ARG A 58 -13.97 -6.67 -2.75
N LEU A 59 -14.74 -7.69 -3.10
CA LEU A 59 -15.08 -8.03 -4.46
C LEU A 59 -16.42 -7.39 -4.82
N ALA A 60 -16.43 -6.42 -5.73
CA ALA A 60 -17.62 -5.64 -6.11
C ALA A 60 -18.47 -5.15 -4.92
N GLY A 61 -17.79 -4.66 -3.88
CA GLY A 61 -18.42 -4.16 -2.66
C GLY A 61 -18.69 -5.22 -1.58
N ARG A 62 -18.57 -6.52 -1.89
CA ARG A 62 -18.70 -7.61 -0.93
C ARG A 62 -17.36 -7.90 -0.26
N LEU A 63 -17.29 -7.85 1.07
CA LEU A 63 -16.08 -8.26 1.80
C LEU A 63 -15.81 -9.75 1.56
N ILE A 64 -14.65 -10.08 1.00
CA ILE A 64 -14.21 -11.45 0.72
C ILE A 64 -13.06 -11.87 1.63
N SER A 65 -12.25 -10.92 2.09
CA SER A 65 -11.14 -11.19 3.00
C SER A 65 -10.81 -9.96 3.84
N GLU A 66 -10.37 -10.19 5.07
CA GLU A 66 -9.86 -9.18 5.98
C GLU A 66 -8.68 -9.79 6.75
N GLU A 67 -7.63 -9.00 6.94
CA GLU A 67 -6.47 -9.39 7.72
C GLU A 67 -5.94 -8.21 8.52
N ILE A 68 -5.65 -8.44 9.79
CA ILE A 68 -5.10 -7.42 10.68
C ILE A 68 -3.76 -7.93 11.19
N LEU A 69 -2.70 -7.18 10.93
CA LEU A 69 -1.35 -7.56 11.31
C LEU A 69 -0.54 -6.37 11.81
N VAL A 70 0.39 -6.64 12.71
CA VAL A 70 1.39 -5.64 13.14
C VAL A 70 2.57 -5.73 12.18
N LEU A 71 2.78 -4.69 11.37
CA LEU A 71 3.90 -4.63 10.43
C LEU A 71 5.06 -3.82 11.02
N PRO A 72 6.19 -4.47 11.38
CA PRO A 72 7.35 -3.76 11.90
C PRO A 72 7.91 -2.76 10.88
N GLY A 73 8.52 -1.68 11.37
CA GLY A 73 9.21 -0.73 10.51
C GLY A 73 10.35 -1.38 9.72
N GLY A 74 10.44 -1.08 8.43
CA GLY A 74 11.43 -1.62 7.51
C GLY A 74 11.10 -3.02 6.97
N THR A 75 9.90 -3.55 7.25
CA THR A 75 9.51 -4.91 6.84
C THR A 75 8.39 -4.89 5.81
N SER A 76 8.27 -6.00 5.07
CA SER A 76 7.16 -6.25 4.17
C SER A 76 6.42 -7.52 4.56
N HIS A 77 5.11 -7.51 4.38
CA HIS A 77 4.24 -8.65 4.58
C HIS A 77 3.50 -8.94 3.28
N GLN A 78 3.41 -10.22 2.93
CA GLN A 78 2.68 -10.68 1.76
C GLN A 78 1.38 -11.31 2.22
N TRP A 79 0.28 -10.72 1.77
CA TRP A 79 -1.09 -11.13 2.02
C TRP A 79 -1.71 -11.71 0.74
N PRO A 80 -1.69 -13.04 0.56
CA PRO A 80 -2.39 -13.69 -0.54
C PRO A 80 -3.88 -13.79 -0.23
N VAL A 81 -4.72 -13.20 -1.09
CA VAL A 81 -6.18 -13.26 -0.97
C VAL A 81 -6.75 -14.20 -2.02
N LEU A 82 -7.27 -15.34 -1.57
CA LEU A 82 -8.05 -16.25 -2.41
C LEU A 82 -9.52 -15.84 -2.44
N PHE A 83 -10.09 -15.76 -3.64
CA PHE A 83 -11.53 -15.56 -3.84
C PHE A 83 -11.96 -16.14 -5.18
N THR A 84 -13.23 -16.52 -5.30
CA THR A 84 -13.79 -16.93 -6.58
C THR A 84 -14.17 -15.69 -7.36
N ALA A 85 -13.75 -15.58 -8.63
CA ALA A 85 -14.19 -14.49 -9.48
C ALA A 85 -15.70 -14.59 -9.71
N ASP A 86 -16.46 -13.71 -9.06
CA ASP A 86 -17.90 -13.61 -9.28
C ASP A 86 -18.15 -13.04 -10.69
N PRO A 87 -19.03 -13.64 -11.51
CA PRO A 87 -19.40 -13.10 -12.83
C PRO A 87 -20.05 -11.71 -12.76
N LYS A 88 -20.52 -11.32 -11.58
CA LYS A 88 -21.07 -10.00 -11.30
C LYS A 88 -20.01 -9.01 -10.81
N ALA A 89 -18.81 -9.49 -10.49
CA ALA A 89 -17.77 -8.67 -9.95
C ALA A 89 -16.85 -8.14 -11.05
N THR A 90 -16.88 -6.83 -11.25
CA THR A 90 -16.08 -6.13 -12.26
C THR A 90 -14.84 -5.44 -11.67
N GLN A 91 -14.71 -5.45 -10.35
CA GLN A 91 -13.62 -4.80 -9.62
C GLN A 91 -13.39 -5.45 -8.25
N VAL A 92 -12.13 -5.56 -7.87
CA VAL A 92 -11.68 -5.84 -6.50
C VAL A 92 -11.22 -4.54 -5.87
N THR A 93 -11.52 -4.33 -4.62
CA THR A 93 -11.12 -3.17 -3.83
C THR A 93 -10.34 -3.64 -2.63
N VAL A 94 -9.04 -3.41 -2.64
CA VAL A 94 -8.15 -3.69 -1.51
C VAL A 94 -7.99 -2.40 -0.73
N SER A 95 -8.31 -2.39 0.56
CA SER A 95 -8.08 -1.25 1.43
C SER A 95 -7.14 -1.63 2.56
N ALA A 96 -6.06 -0.88 2.73
CA ALA A 96 -5.12 -1.00 3.84
C ALA A 96 -5.29 0.21 4.77
N GLU A 97 -5.85 0.00 5.94
CA GLU A 97 -5.98 1.00 6.99
C GLU A 97 -4.86 0.81 8.01
N TYR A 98 -4.26 1.89 8.49
CA TYR A 98 -3.20 1.82 9.47
C TYR A 98 -3.21 3.01 10.41
N THR A 99 -2.78 2.77 11.65
CA THR A 99 -2.62 3.83 12.63
C THR A 99 -1.15 4.22 12.72
N VAL A 100 -0.84 5.47 12.38
CA VAL A 100 0.49 6.03 12.56
C VAL A 100 0.68 6.39 14.04
N PRO A 101 1.56 5.70 14.79
CA PRO A 101 1.97 6.15 16.11
C PRO A 101 2.80 7.43 15.94
N GLY A 102 2.32 8.53 16.52
CA GLY A 102 2.95 9.85 16.50
C GLY A 102 2.25 10.79 17.47
N LYS A 103 2.67 12.07 17.55
CA LYS A 103 2.08 13.06 18.48
C LYS A 103 0.56 13.25 18.31
N LYS A 104 0.02 12.92 17.13
CA LYS A 104 -1.42 12.77 16.88
C LYS A 104 -1.61 11.37 16.29
N LYS A 105 -2.40 10.51 16.95
CA LYS A 105 -2.84 9.24 16.36
C LYS A 105 -3.59 9.57 15.07
N LYS A 106 -2.97 9.32 13.93
CA LYS A 106 -3.58 9.52 12.62
C LYS A 106 -3.87 8.15 12.02
N THR A 107 -5.13 7.89 11.73
CA THR A 107 -5.53 6.74 10.95
C THR A 107 -5.46 7.13 9.48
N GLU A 108 -4.63 6.43 8.72
CA GLU A 108 -4.58 6.54 7.27
C GLU A 108 -5.23 5.31 6.66
N LYS A 109 -6.02 5.53 5.61
CA LYS A 109 -6.65 4.47 4.84
C LYS A 109 -6.21 4.60 3.40
N ARG A 110 -5.55 3.55 2.90
CA ARG A 110 -5.20 3.37 1.49
C ARG A 110 -6.23 2.46 0.87
N GLN A 111 -6.69 2.79 -0.32
CA GLN A 111 -7.59 1.93 -1.08
C GLN A 111 -7.06 1.84 -2.51
N ALA A 112 -6.97 0.63 -3.01
CA ALA A 112 -6.64 0.31 -4.38
C ALA A 112 -7.86 -0.40 -4.99
N VAL A 113 -8.37 0.16 -6.08
CA VAL A 113 -9.42 -0.45 -6.88
C VAL A 113 -8.74 -1.11 -8.07
N ILE A 114 -8.76 -2.43 -8.08
CA ILE A 114 -8.28 -3.26 -9.16
C ILE A 114 -9.48 -3.59 -10.04
N PRO A 115 -9.57 -3.06 -11.26
CA PRO A 115 -10.59 -3.50 -12.19
C PRO A 115 -10.32 -4.98 -12.52
N ILE A 116 -11.34 -5.82 -12.36
CA ILE A 116 -11.36 -7.18 -12.92
C ILE A 116 -11.68 -7.01 -14.40
N LYS A 117 -10.75 -6.40 -15.14
CA LYS A 117 -10.74 -6.44 -16.59
C LYS A 117 -9.95 -7.68 -16.98
N GLU A 118 -10.32 -8.29 -18.10
CA GLU A 118 -9.62 -9.39 -18.79
C GLU A 118 -8.17 -9.02 -19.22
N THR A 119 -7.53 -8.02 -18.59
CA THR A 119 -6.24 -7.50 -18.99
C THR A 119 -5.48 -6.93 -17.79
N GLY A 120 -4.28 -7.48 -17.57
CA GLY A 120 -3.40 -7.16 -16.45
C GLY A 120 -3.02 -5.69 -16.41
N ALA A 121 -3.50 -4.97 -15.40
CA ALA A 121 -3.12 -3.59 -15.14
C ALA A 121 -2.17 -3.55 -13.94
N ARG A 122 -0.87 -3.44 -14.18
CA ARG A 122 0.11 -3.09 -13.13
C ARG A 122 -0.26 -1.71 -12.58
N ILE A 123 -0.76 -1.66 -11.35
CA ILE A 123 -1.05 -0.40 -10.66
C ILE A 123 0.16 -0.12 -9.75
N GLU A 124 1.09 0.69 -10.26
CA GLU A 124 2.15 1.29 -9.43
C GLU A 124 1.54 2.48 -8.69
N ILE A 125 1.28 2.30 -7.38
CA ILE A 125 0.80 3.37 -6.52
C ILE A 125 2.02 4.21 -6.10
N ASP A 126 2.33 5.25 -6.89
CA ASP A 126 3.38 6.21 -6.54
C ASP A 126 2.94 7.05 -5.33
N THR A 127 3.77 7.03 -4.28
CA THR A 127 3.47 7.61 -2.96
C THR A 127 3.85 9.09 -2.84
N SER A 128 4.11 9.78 -3.96
CA SER A 128 4.64 11.16 -3.92
C SER A 128 3.60 12.27 -3.66
N ALA A 129 2.31 11.98 -3.50
CA ALA A 129 1.25 13.00 -3.38
C ALA A 129 0.67 13.20 -1.96
N LEU A 130 1.46 13.04 -0.90
CA LEU A 130 1.02 13.39 0.46
C LEU A 130 2.13 14.09 1.26
N ASP A 131 2.71 15.14 0.68
CA ASP A 131 3.54 16.13 1.37
C ASP A 131 3.26 17.50 0.74
N ASP A 132 2.02 17.99 0.89
CA ASP A 132 1.65 19.38 0.58
C ASP A 132 0.53 19.81 1.52
N PHE A 133 0.88 19.97 2.78
CA PHE A 133 0.19 20.89 3.68
C PHE A 133 1.29 21.61 4.47
N GLU A 134 2.06 22.43 3.76
CA GLU A 134 2.70 23.59 4.38
C GLU A 134 1.59 24.61 4.69
N ASP A 135 1.33 24.74 5.98
CA ASP A 135 1.00 25.96 6.72
C ASP A 135 0.62 27.21 5.90
N MET A 136 -0.67 27.57 5.90
CA MET A 136 -1.10 28.97 5.88
C MET A 136 -2.44 29.15 6.60
#